data_AF-A0A8T4VD01-F1
#
_entry.id   AF-A0A8T4VD01-F1
#
_cell.length_a   1.000
_cell.length_b   1.000
_cell.length_c   1.000
_cell.angle_alpha   90.00
_cell.angle_beta   90.00
_cell.angle_gamma   90.00
#
_symmetry.space_group_name_H-M   'P 1'
#
loop_
_entity.id
_entity.type
_entity.pdbx_description
1 polymer ?
#
loop_
_entity_poly.entity_id
_entity_poly.type
_entity_poly.pdbx_seq_one_letter_code
_entity_poly.pdbx_strand_id
1 'polypeptide(L)'
;MKKEKSEALMRIPVGIVSGIVLGVWAHLIAVFVVINIIYTLVKGKPDKEIAEFCNIWKVQLSKYVEYMIFVSNTRTWPFGKFKDKKS
;
A
#
# COMPACT_ATOMS: atom_id res chain seq x y z
N MET A 1 21.67 19.21 3.28
CA MET A 1 22.81 18.28 3.01
C MET A 1 22.87 17.01 3.89
N LYS A 2 23.29 17.00 5.16
CA LYS A 2 23.47 15.72 5.92
C LYS A 2 22.16 14.93 6.13
N LYS A 3 21.03 15.62 6.37
CA LYS A 3 19.72 14.98 6.57
C LYS A 3 19.16 14.34 5.29
N GLU A 4 19.26 15.01 4.15
CA GLU A 4 18.73 14.51 2.88
C GLU A 4 19.50 13.28 2.37
N LYS A 5 20.84 13.27 2.54
CA LYS A 5 21.66 12.10 2.23
C LYS A 5 21.31 10.91 3.13
N SER A 6 21.06 11.16 4.41
CA SER A 6 20.62 10.11 5.36
C SER A 6 19.22 9.58 5.04
N GLU A 7 18.28 10.44 4.65
CA GLU A 7 16.96 9.99 4.20
C GLU A 7 17.00 9.23 2.88
N ALA A 8 17.86 9.63 1.94
CA ALA A 8 18.09 8.89 0.70
C ALA A 8 18.60 7.46 0.98
N LEU A 9 19.49 7.30 1.95
CA LEU A 9 19.99 5.99 2.37
C LEU A 9 18.92 5.13 3.05
N MET A 10 18.06 5.74 3.87
CA MET A 10 16.93 5.04 4.53
C MET A 10 15.89 4.52 3.54
N ARG A 11 15.79 5.11 2.33
CA ARG A 11 14.85 4.65 1.30
C ARG A 11 15.23 3.30 0.70
N ILE A 12 16.50 2.91 0.74
CA ILE A 12 16.95 1.61 0.21
C ILE A 12 16.35 0.45 1.02
N PRO A 13 16.56 0.34 2.34
CA PRO A 13 15.97 -0.74 3.14
C PRO A 13 14.45 -0.65 3.21
N VAL A 14 13.88 0.58 3.28
CA VAL A 14 12.42 0.77 3.25
C VAL A 14 11.85 0.28 1.91
N GLY A 15 12.47 0.66 0.79
CA GLY A 15 12.14 0.22 -0.56
C GLY A 15 12.08 -1.30 -0.68
N ILE A 16 13.14 -1.97 -0.24
CA ILE A 16 13.24 -3.44 -0.32
C ILE A 16 12.17 -4.10 0.55
N VAL A 17 12.09 -3.76 1.84
CA VAL A 17 11.19 -4.45 2.77
C VAL A 17 9.73 -4.11 2.51
N SER A 18 9.39 -2.82 2.43
CA SER A 18 8.01 -2.38 2.14
C SER A 18 7.57 -2.83 0.75
N GLY A 19 8.47 -2.81 -0.24
CA GLY A 19 8.18 -3.28 -1.59
C GLY A 19 7.85 -4.77 -1.64
N ILE A 20 8.63 -5.62 -0.94
CA ILE A 20 8.35 -7.06 -0.85
C ILE A 20 6.99 -7.31 -0.18
N VAL A 21 6.73 -6.67 0.97
CA VAL A 21 5.46 -6.84 1.69
C VAL A 21 4.29 -6.41 0.81
N LEU A 22 4.37 -5.23 0.18
CA LEU A 22 3.31 -4.73 -0.70
C LEU A 22 3.12 -5.62 -1.92
N GLY A 23 4.19 -6.22 -2.46
CA GLY A 23 4.13 -7.15 -3.58
C GLY A 23 3.45 -8.48 -3.22
N VAL A 24 3.73 -9.03 -2.04
CA VAL A 24 3.00 -10.21 -1.52
C VAL A 24 1.53 -9.85 -1.28
N TRP A 25 1.28 -8.69 -0.68
CA TRP A 25 -0.09 -8.23 -0.44
C TRP A 25 -0.86 -7.97 -1.75
N ALA A 26 -0.17 -7.53 -2.82
CA ALA A 26 -0.76 -7.34 -4.14
C ALA A 26 -1.36 -8.63 -4.70
N HIS A 27 -0.72 -9.78 -4.49
CA HIS A 27 -1.23 -11.07 -4.92
C HIS A 27 -2.54 -11.42 -4.20
N LEU A 28 -2.62 -11.16 -2.89
CA LEU A 28 -3.86 -11.34 -2.12
C LEU A 28 -4.97 -10.40 -2.60
N ILE A 29 -4.65 -9.12 -2.86
CA ILE A 29 -5.61 -8.16 -3.40
C ILE A 29 -6.13 -8.60 -4.77
N ALA A 30 -5.27 -9.11 -5.66
CA ALA A 30 -5.69 -9.58 -6.97
C ALA A 30 -6.73 -10.71 -6.84
N VAL A 31 -6.50 -11.68 -5.95
CA VAL A 31 -7.45 -12.76 -5.66
C VAL A 31 -8.76 -12.20 -5.12
N PHE A 32 -8.71 -11.27 -4.16
CA PHE A 32 -9.91 -10.64 -3.60
C PHE A 32 -10.70 -9.82 -4.62
N VAL A 33 -10.03 -9.13 -5.54
CA VAL A 33 -10.70 -8.42 -6.64
C VAL A 33 -11.45 -9.39 -7.54
N VAL A 34 -10.83 -10.52 -7.92
CA VAL A 34 -11.50 -11.56 -8.73
C VAL A 34 -12.74 -12.10 -8.00
N ILE A 35 -12.60 -12.42 -6.71
CA ILE A 35 -13.73 -12.89 -5.89
C ILE A 35 -14.83 -11.82 -5.82
N ASN A 36 -14.47 -10.55 -5.60
CA ASN A 36 -15.43 -9.46 -5.50
C ASN A 36 -16.16 -9.21 -6.83
N ILE A 37 -15.48 -9.37 -7.98
CA ILE A 37 -16.10 -9.29 -9.30
C ILE A 37 -17.14 -10.41 -9.46
N ILE A 38 -16.78 -11.66 -9.15
CA ILE A 38 -17.71 -12.80 -9.22
C ILE A 38 -18.89 -12.59 -8.28
N TYR A 39 -18.63 -12.16 -7.05
CA TYR A 39 -19.66 -11.85 -6.05
C TYR A 39 -20.60 -10.74 -6.51
N THR A 40 -20.06 -9.69 -7.12
CA THR A 40 -20.85 -8.57 -7.67
C THR A 40 -21.73 -9.02 -8.83
N LEU A 41 -21.24 -9.91 -9.69
CA LEU A 41 -22.03 -10.46 -10.80
C LEU A 41 -23.22 -11.30 -10.31
N VAL A 42 -23.07 -12.01 -9.19
CA VAL A 42 -24.13 -12.85 -8.60
C VAL A 42 -25.11 -12.04 -7.75
N LYS A 43 -24.62 -11.14 -6.89
CA LYS A 43 -25.46 -10.38 -5.93
C LYS A 43 -25.84 -8.96 -6.40
N GLY A 44 -25.28 -8.49 -7.51
CA GLY A 44 -25.51 -7.15 -8.06
C GLY A 44 -24.91 -6.00 -7.25
N LYS A 45 -24.16 -6.28 -6.18
CA LYS A 45 -23.51 -5.28 -5.31
C LYS A 45 -22.12 -5.77 -4.89
N PRO A 46 -21.10 -4.89 -4.89
CA PRO A 46 -19.78 -5.24 -4.42
C PRO A 46 -19.77 -5.43 -2.91
N ASP A 47 -18.92 -6.34 -2.47
CA ASP A 47 -18.63 -6.51 -1.06
C ASP A 47 -17.84 -5.29 -0.54
N LYS A 48 -18.39 -4.61 0.46
CA LYS A 48 -17.82 -3.39 1.01
C LYS A 48 -16.53 -3.65 1.76
N GLU A 49 -16.41 -4.79 2.44
CA GLU A 49 -15.21 -5.13 3.21
C GLU A 49 -14.05 -5.43 2.29
N ILE A 50 -14.28 -6.20 1.22
CA ILE A 50 -13.26 -6.47 0.21
C ILE A 50 -12.84 -5.17 -0.50
N ALA A 51 -13.80 -4.32 -0.86
CA ALA A 51 -13.51 -3.03 -1.49
C ALA A 51 -12.69 -2.11 -0.57
N GLU A 52 -13.02 -2.05 0.73
CA GLU A 52 -12.29 -1.26 1.72
C GLU A 52 -10.87 -1.81 1.90
N PHE A 53 -10.70 -3.13 1.97
CA PHE A 53 -9.40 -3.78 2.09
C PHE A 53 -8.50 -3.50 0.88
N CYS A 54 -9.04 -3.60 -0.35
CA CYS A 54 -8.33 -3.22 -1.57
C CYS A 54 -7.92 -1.74 -1.56
N ASN A 55 -8.78 -0.87 -1.03
CA ASN A 55 -8.48 0.56 -0.91
C ASN A 55 -7.38 0.85 0.12
N ILE A 56 -7.35 0.13 1.26
CA ILE A 56 -6.26 0.24 2.25
C ILE A 56 -4.91 -0.09 1.60
N TRP A 57 -4.85 -1.22 0.88
CA TRP A 57 -3.64 -1.59 0.15
C TRP A 57 -3.23 -0.54 -0.89
N LYS A 58 -4.19 0.00 -1.67
CA LYS A 58 -3.95 1.06 -2.66
C LYS A 58 -3.34 2.31 -2.01
N VAL A 59 -3.88 2.74 -0.87
CA VAL A 59 -3.38 3.91 -0.14
C VAL A 59 -1.95 3.68 0.36
N GLN A 60 -1.64 2.48 0.85
CA GLN A 60 -0.29 2.14 1.27
C GLN A 60 0.69 2.09 0.10
N LEU A 61 0.28 1.54 -1.03
CA LEU A 61 1.08 1.53 -2.25
C LEU A 61 1.37 2.96 -2.74
N SER A 62 0.38 3.85 -2.76
CA SER A 62 0.56 5.26 -3.16
C SER A 62 1.62 5.95 -2.31
N LYS A 63 1.54 5.82 -0.99
CA LYS A 63 2.52 6.41 -0.07
C LYS A 63 3.90 5.81 -0.22
N TYR A 64 3.97 4.51 -0.51
CA TYR A 64 5.24 3.84 -0.75
C TYR A 64 5.89 4.41 -1.99
N VAL A 65 5.14 4.54 -3.08
CA VAL A 65 5.63 5.15 -4.31
C VAL A 65 6.05 6.60 -4.05
N GLU A 66 5.20 7.43 -3.43
CA GLU A 66 5.52 8.83 -3.06
C GLU A 66 6.80 8.94 -2.23
N TYR A 67 6.99 8.03 -1.26
CA TYR A 67 8.21 7.94 -0.48
C TYR A 67 9.41 7.45 -1.29
N MET A 68 9.23 6.64 -2.33
CA MET A 68 10.36 6.19 -3.16
C MET A 68 10.77 7.25 -4.20
N ILE A 69 9.81 7.98 -4.78
CA ILE A 69 10.05 8.97 -5.86
C ILE A 69 10.38 10.39 -5.36
N PHE A 70 10.69 10.54 -4.07
CA PHE A 70 11.05 11.82 -3.45
C PHE A 70 9.95 12.89 -3.43
N VAL A 71 8.69 12.48 -3.60
CA VAL A 71 7.53 13.38 -3.46
C VAL A 71 7.18 13.62 -2.00
N SER A 72 7.37 12.61 -1.13
CA SER A 72 7.15 12.74 0.32
C SER A 72 8.32 12.16 1.13
N ASN A 73 8.54 12.72 2.33
CA ASN A 73 9.49 12.21 3.33
C ASN A 73 8.79 11.40 4.45
N THR A 74 7.48 11.16 4.34
CA THR A 74 6.79 10.27 5.29
C THR A 74 7.13 8.81 5.01
N ARG A 75 7.80 8.16 5.97
CA ARG A 75 8.14 6.74 5.88
C ARG A 75 6.89 5.87 5.79
N THR A 76 6.95 4.84 4.97
CA THR A 76 5.91 3.81 4.86
C THR A 76 6.13 2.66 5.82
N TRP A 77 5.04 1.94 6.11
CA TRP A 77 5.10 0.71 6.92
C TRP A 77 6.09 -0.29 6.30
N PRO A 78 6.95 -0.97 7.08
CA PRO A 78 6.92 -1.09 8.55
C PRO A 78 7.68 0.00 9.32
N PHE A 79 8.37 0.92 8.64
CA PHE A 79 9.25 1.92 9.28
C PHE A 79 8.56 3.27 9.58
N GLY A 80 7.29 3.39 9.26
CA GLY A 80 6.45 4.55 9.51
C GLY A 80 5.04 4.17 9.94
N LYS A 81 4.15 5.16 10.03
CA LYS A 81 2.80 4.94 10.56
C LYS A 81 1.94 4.14 9.58
N PHE A 82 1.33 3.06 10.05
CA PHE A 82 0.19 2.44 9.38
C PHE A 82 -0.98 3.42 9.49
N LYS A 83 -1.38 4.03 8.37
CA LYS A 83 -2.50 4.97 8.39
C LYS A 83 -3.69 4.25 7.76
N ASP A 84 -4.49 3.62 8.61
CA ASP A 84 -5.84 3.26 8.24
C ASP A 84 -6.63 4.54 8.01
N LYS A 85 -7.37 4.60 6.89
CA LYS A 85 -8.23 5.74 6.58
C LYS A 85 -9.50 5.67 7.44
N LYS A 86 -9.36 5.87 8.75
CA LYS A 86 -10.41 6.44 9.60
C LYS A 86 -9.93 7.81 10.07
N SER A 87 -10.03 8.79 9.19
CA SER A 87 -10.03 10.22 9.49
C SER A 87 -10.83 10.95 8.44
#